data_AF-A0A1K1N940-F1
#
_entry.id   AF-A0A1K1N940-F1
#
_cell.length_a   1.000
_cell.length_b   1.000
_cell.length_c   1.000
_cell.angle_alpha   90.00
_cell.angle_beta   90.00
_cell.angle_gamma   90.00
#
_symmetry.space_group_name_H-M   'P 1'
#
loop_
_entity.id
_entity.type
_entity.pdbx_description
1 polymer ?
#
loop_
_entity_poly.entity_id
_entity_poly.type
_entity_poly.pdbx_seq_one_letter_code
_entity_poly.pdbx_strand_id
1 'polypeptide(L)'
;MEDVQKRKSIKFSVEDILDIINKITDSLFIHRVDEGVRLDYESIYTSNARVCNDISLQVTNLVEEYRIIYRKSKELDFPEYCNDDFKNRANNLALFNADQLLLKRVLRKLYSPVCLKAIKYDNKNDIRSTTYNEINCIIYDLIKAMDVLHFHSDKLRNENKIRSSVHDVEHIIYALYADCFVTDDKKLLERAKAILGYVAPNTTILNINELADYIRL
;
A
#
# COMPACT_ATOMS: atom_id res chain seq x y z
N MET A 1 1.38 7.82 -15.79
CA MET A 1 1.06 7.97 -17.23
C MET A 1 2.17 7.46 -18.16
N GLU A 2 3.45 7.62 -17.84
CA GLU A 2 4.56 7.13 -18.69
C GLU A 2 4.55 5.62 -18.96
N ASP A 3 4.12 4.80 -17.99
CA ASP A 3 4.19 3.33 -18.10
C ASP A 3 3.13 2.72 -19.02
N VAL A 4 1.99 3.40 -19.23
CA VAL A 4 0.96 2.97 -20.18
C VAL A 4 1.40 3.24 -21.62
N GLN A 5 2.07 4.38 -21.85
CA GLN A 5 2.56 4.79 -23.17
C GLN A 5 3.75 3.94 -23.68
N LYS A 6 4.52 3.31 -22.78
CA LYS A 6 5.68 2.48 -23.18
C LYS A 6 5.31 1.10 -23.75
N ARG A 7 4.10 0.58 -23.53
CA ARG A 7 3.78 -0.85 -23.78
C ARG A 7 3.11 -1.16 -25.12
N LYS A 8 2.54 -0.17 -25.80
CA LYS A 8 1.94 -0.30 -27.13
C LYS A 8 2.26 1.00 -27.87
N SER A 9 2.71 0.94 -29.11
CA SER A 9 3.05 2.11 -29.95
C SER A 9 1.86 3.03 -30.30
N ILE A 10 0.84 3.09 -29.43
CA ILE A 10 -0.38 3.88 -29.52
C ILE A 10 -0.20 5.03 -28.53
N LYS A 11 -0.09 6.26 -29.04
CA LYS A 11 -0.11 7.46 -28.22
C LYS A 11 -1.57 7.77 -27.87
N PHE A 12 -1.97 7.47 -26.65
CA PHE A 12 -3.19 8.03 -26.06
C PHE A 12 -2.91 9.45 -25.58
N SER A 13 -3.81 10.39 -25.87
CA SER A 13 -3.86 11.68 -25.19
C SER A 13 -4.31 11.49 -23.73
N VAL A 14 -4.17 12.54 -22.92
CA VAL A 14 -4.65 12.50 -21.54
C VAL A 14 -6.18 12.37 -21.55
N GLU A 15 -6.84 13.09 -22.43
CA GLU A 15 -8.28 13.07 -22.65
C GLU A 15 -8.77 11.66 -23.00
N ASP A 16 -8.09 10.96 -23.92
CA ASP A 16 -8.46 9.58 -24.26
C ASP A 16 -8.41 8.64 -23.05
N ILE A 17 -7.41 8.81 -22.17
CA ILE A 17 -7.27 8.00 -20.95
C ILE A 17 -8.37 8.35 -19.96
N LEU A 18 -8.66 9.64 -19.76
CA LEU A 18 -9.71 10.10 -18.85
C LEU A 18 -11.08 9.59 -19.30
N ASP A 19 -11.37 9.59 -20.61
CA ASP A 19 -12.61 9.06 -21.16
C ASP A 19 -12.73 7.54 -20.97
N ILE A 20 -11.64 6.80 -21.15
CA ILE A 20 -11.60 5.36 -20.86
C ILE A 20 -11.87 5.09 -19.38
N ILE A 21 -11.20 5.82 -18.48
CA ILE A 21 -11.42 5.68 -17.03
C ILE A 21 -12.87 5.98 -16.71
N ASN A 22 -13.40 7.11 -17.17
CA ASN A 22 -14.78 7.52 -16.94
C ASN A 22 -15.77 6.47 -17.44
N LYS A 23 -15.52 5.85 -18.60
CA LYS A 23 -16.36 4.78 -19.14
C LYS A 23 -16.33 3.50 -18.30
N ILE A 24 -15.20 3.18 -17.69
CA ILE A 24 -15.04 1.96 -16.88
C ILE A 24 -15.56 2.17 -15.46
N THR A 25 -15.37 3.37 -14.90
CA THR A 25 -15.73 3.67 -13.52
C THR A 25 -17.08 4.35 -13.38
N ASP A 26 -17.68 4.85 -14.46
CA ASP A 26 -18.91 5.65 -14.43
C ASP A 26 -18.79 6.86 -13.48
N SER A 27 -17.67 7.60 -13.57
CA SER A 27 -17.32 8.69 -12.64
C SER A 27 -17.22 8.31 -11.15
N LEU A 28 -17.28 7.02 -10.82
CA LEU A 28 -17.11 6.52 -9.46
C LEU A 28 -15.65 6.68 -9.03
N PHE A 29 -15.45 7.20 -7.83
CA PHE A 29 -14.14 7.28 -7.21
C PHE A 29 -14.21 6.97 -5.71
N ILE A 30 -13.04 6.74 -5.12
CA ILE A 30 -12.87 6.44 -3.71
C ILE A 30 -12.58 7.75 -2.97
N HIS A 31 -13.41 8.07 -1.97
CA HIS A 31 -13.28 9.26 -1.14
C HIS A 31 -13.05 8.87 0.33
N ARG A 32 -12.11 9.57 0.99
CA ARG A 32 -11.81 9.39 2.41
C ARG A 32 -12.75 10.25 3.24
N VAL A 33 -13.30 9.68 4.29
CA VAL A 33 -14.14 10.37 5.29
C VAL A 33 -13.68 9.95 6.68
N ASP A 34 -14.06 10.68 7.73
CA ASP A 34 -13.58 10.37 9.10
C ASP A 34 -13.93 8.93 9.52
N GLU A 35 -15.11 8.46 9.12
CA GLU A 35 -15.63 7.12 9.40
C GLU A 35 -15.03 6.02 8.52
N GLY A 36 -14.14 6.35 7.57
CA GLY A 36 -13.48 5.37 6.72
C GLY A 36 -13.37 5.79 5.26
N VAL A 37 -13.83 4.92 4.37
CA VAL A 37 -13.74 5.11 2.92
C VAL A 37 -15.14 4.92 2.34
N ARG A 38 -15.54 5.84 1.44
CA ARG A 38 -16.80 5.75 0.72
C ARG A 38 -16.59 5.84 -0.78
N LEU A 39 -17.56 5.36 -1.52
CA LEU A 39 -17.67 5.59 -2.95
C LEU A 39 -18.50 6.84 -3.19
N ASP A 40 -18.05 7.68 -4.12
CA ASP A 40 -18.70 8.93 -4.48
C ASP A 40 -18.56 9.17 -5.99
N TYR A 41 -19.28 10.16 -6.52
CA TYR A 41 -19.27 10.48 -7.95
C TYR A 41 -18.66 11.85 -8.19
N GLU A 42 -17.68 11.92 -9.08
CA GLU A 42 -17.10 13.18 -9.53
C GLU A 42 -16.66 13.07 -10.98
N SER A 43 -16.75 14.17 -11.72
CA SER A 43 -16.13 14.28 -13.03
C SER A 43 -14.63 13.98 -12.93
N ILE A 44 -14.16 13.00 -13.71
CA ILE A 44 -12.74 12.64 -13.78
C ILE A 44 -11.86 13.83 -14.15
N TYR A 45 -12.39 14.78 -14.92
CA TYR A 45 -11.70 16.01 -15.30
C TYR A 45 -11.48 16.92 -14.10
N THR A 46 -12.45 17.01 -13.19
CA THR A 46 -12.32 17.74 -11.93
C THR A 46 -11.29 17.06 -11.01
N SER A 47 -11.36 15.73 -10.87
CA SER A 47 -10.37 14.99 -10.08
C SER A 47 -8.96 15.16 -10.64
N ASN A 48 -8.80 15.07 -11.97
CA ASN A 48 -7.52 15.26 -12.66
C ASN A 48 -6.96 16.68 -12.45
N ALA A 49 -7.80 17.72 -12.55
CA ALA A 49 -7.37 19.10 -12.31
C ALA A 49 -6.86 19.33 -10.87
N ARG A 50 -7.45 18.65 -9.88
CA ARG A 50 -6.97 18.71 -8.49
C ARG A 50 -5.62 18.04 -8.27
N VAL A 51 -5.28 17.03 -9.07
CA VAL A 51 -4.01 16.28 -8.92
C VAL A 51 -2.91 16.84 -9.82
N CYS A 52 -3.25 17.36 -11.00
CA CYS A 52 -2.30 17.85 -11.99
C CYS A 52 -2.02 19.36 -11.91
N ASN A 53 -2.28 20.01 -10.78
CA ASN A 53 -1.84 21.39 -10.56
C ASN A 53 -0.43 21.45 -9.97
N ASP A 54 0.22 22.60 -10.13
CA ASP A 54 1.62 22.80 -9.72
C ASP A 54 1.87 22.52 -8.24
N ILE A 55 0.92 22.87 -7.36
CA ILE A 55 1.04 22.65 -5.91
C ILE A 55 1.01 21.14 -5.62
N SER A 56 0.04 20.42 -6.17
CA SER A 56 -0.07 18.96 -6.01
C SER A 56 1.17 18.23 -6.54
N LEU A 57 1.72 18.68 -7.67
CA LEU A 57 2.95 18.11 -8.25
C LEU A 57 4.17 18.37 -7.36
N GLN A 58 4.32 19.59 -6.83
CA GLN A 58 5.40 19.92 -5.89
C GLN A 58 5.31 19.09 -4.60
N VAL A 59 4.12 18.97 -4.02
CA VAL A 59 3.89 18.15 -2.82
C VAL A 59 4.22 16.69 -3.09
N THR A 60 3.79 16.14 -4.22
CA THR A 60 4.09 14.76 -4.61
C THR A 60 5.61 14.53 -4.69
N ASN A 61 6.34 15.41 -5.37
CA ASN A 61 7.80 15.31 -5.46
C ASN A 61 8.48 15.34 -4.09
N LEU A 62 8.03 16.23 -3.19
CA LEU A 62 8.57 16.33 -1.84
C LEU A 62 8.29 15.06 -1.01
N VAL A 63 7.09 14.49 -1.10
CA VAL A 63 6.74 13.25 -0.40
C VAL A 63 7.59 12.07 -0.91
N GLU A 64 7.78 11.98 -2.22
CA GLU A 64 8.63 10.97 -2.84
C GLU A 64 10.11 11.12 -2.45
N GLU A 65 10.65 12.34 -2.40
CA GLU A 65 12.00 12.61 -1.92
C GLU A 65 12.16 12.26 -0.44
N TYR A 66 11.20 12.68 0.38
CA TYR A 66 11.16 12.32 1.80
C TYR A 66 11.16 10.80 1.98
N ARG A 67 10.42 10.05 1.16
CA ARG A 67 10.38 8.58 1.21
C ARG A 67 11.77 7.95 0.99
N ILE A 68 12.55 8.47 0.04
CA ILE A 68 13.92 8.00 -0.23
C ILE A 68 14.83 8.30 0.96
N ILE A 69 14.81 9.56 1.44
CA ILE A 69 15.63 10.01 2.58
C ILE A 69 15.29 9.19 3.82
N TYR A 70 14.00 8.99 4.09
CA TYR A 70 13.51 8.18 5.19
C TYR A 70 14.04 6.74 5.11
N ARG A 71 13.94 6.08 3.95
CA ARG A 71 14.48 4.72 3.80
C ARG A 71 15.99 4.66 4.02
N LYS A 72 16.76 5.64 3.50
CA LYS A 72 18.22 5.72 3.72
C LYS A 72 18.54 5.89 5.21
N SER A 73 17.82 6.77 5.91
CA SER A 73 17.97 6.95 7.36
C SER A 73 17.69 5.66 8.13
N LYS A 74 16.70 4.86 7.72
CA LYS A 74 16.37 3.63 8.43
C LYS A 74 17.43 2.54 8.29
N GLU A 75 18.19 2.49 7.20
CA GLU A 75 19.35 1.57 7.14
C GLU A 75 20.45 1.96 8.16
N LEU A 76 20.58 3.25 8.48
CA LEU A 76 21.52 3.74 9.50
C LEU A 76 21.02 3.51 10.93
N ASP A 77 19.71 3.69 11.17
CA ASP A 77 19.10 3.49 12.49
C ASP A 77 18.99 2.00 12.86
N PHE A 78 18.96 1.11 11.86
CA PHE A 78 18.74 -0.33 12.04
C PHE A 78 19.78 -1.17 11.27
N PRO A 79 21.09 -1.01 11.56
CA PRO A 79 22.15 -1.70 10.83
C PRO A 79 22.07 -3.23 10.99
N GLU A 80 21.46 -3.73 12.07
CA GLU A 80 21.31 -5.18 12.31
C GLU A 80 20.45 -5.90 11.27
N TYR A 81 19.60 -5.19 10.52
CA TYR A 81 18.76 -5.75 9.46
C TYR A 81 19.34 -5.53 8.06
N CYS A 82 20.47 -4.82 7.96
CA CYS A 82 21.01 -4.40 6.67
C CYS A 82 22.00 -5.39 6.04
N ASN A 83 22.40 -6.45 6.76
CA ASN A 83 23.30 -7.48 6.26
C ASN A 83 22.60 -8.42 5.26
N ASP A 84 23.40 -9.02 4.37
CA ASP A 84 22.90 -9.87 3.30
C ASP A 84 22.18 -11.12 3.82
N ASP A 85 22.66 -11.72 4.91
CA ASP A 85 22.03 -12.90 5.52
C ASP A 85 20.59 -12.62 5.95
N PHE A 86 20.37 -11.47 6.60
CA PHE A 86 19.04 -11.04 7.01
C PHE A 86 18.17 -10.70 5.79
N LYS A 87 18.69 -9.91 4.85
CA LYS A 87 17.98 -9.51 3.62
C LYS A 87 17.55 -10.73 2.78
N ASN A 88 18.37 -11.78 2.74
CA ASN A 88 18.08 -13.00 1.98
C ASN A 88 16.93 -13.82 2.58
N ARG A 89 16.76 -13.80 3.91
CA ARG A 89 15.67 -14.53 4.59
C ARG A 89 14.45 -13.67 4.90
N ALA A 90 14.54 -12.34 4.80
CA ALA A 90 13.51 -11.40 5.19
C ALA A 90 12.14 -11.73 4.57
N ASN A 91 12.10 -12.06 3.29
CA ASN A 91 10.86 -12.38 2.57
C ASN A 91 10.20 -13.72 2.99
N ASN A 92 10.92 -14.57 3.73
CA ASN A 92 10.40 -15.83 4.23
C ASN A 92 9.87 -15.72 5.68
N LEU A 93 9.93 -14.52 6.29
CA LEU A 93 9.47 -14.29 7.65
C LEU A 93 7.94 -14.31 7.73
N ALA A 94 7.39 -15.04 8.69
CA ALA A 94 5.97 -15.01 9.02
C ALA A 94 5.71 -13.90 10.06
N LEU A 95 5.85 -12.63 9.65
CA LEU A 95 5.89 -11.45 10.54
C LEU A 95 4.68 -11.29 11.47
N PHE A 96 3.51 -11.80 11.09
CA PHE A 96 2.30 -11.73 11.91
C PHE A 96 2.00 -13.04 12.68
N ASN A 97 2.85 -14.06 12.50
CA ASN A 97 2.74 -15.39 13.11
C ASN A 97 4.04 -15.74 13.88
N ALA A 98 4.84 -16.69 13.37
CA ALA A 98 6.03 -17.19 14.05
C ALA A 98 7.07 -16.09 14.36
N ASP A 99 7.19 -15.07 13.49
CA ASP A 99 8.17 -13.99 13.62
C ASP A 99 7.58 -12.71 14.27
N GLN A 100 6.41 -12.80 14.90
CA GLN A 100 5.71 -11.64 15.47
C GLN A 100 6.52 -10.87 16.52
N LEU A 101 7.41 -11.54 17.26
CA LEU A 101 8.27 -10.87 18.24
C LEU A 101 9.30 -9.94 17.56
N LEU A 102 9.74 -10.26 16.35
CA LEU A 102 10.63 -9.42 15.57
C LEU A 102 9.89 -8.15 15.11
N LEU A 103 8.69 -8.32 14.55
CA LEU A 103 7.83 -7.19 14.15
C LEU A 103 7.53 -6.26 15.33
N LYS A 104 7.11 -6.80 16.49
CA LYS A 104 6.87 -6.03 17.72
C LYS A 104 8.09 -5.23 18.17
N ARG A 105 9.29 -5.81 18.06
CA ARG A 105 10.55 -5.15 18.44
C ARG A 105 10.83 -3.95 17.54
N VAL A 106 10.62 -4.10 16.24
CA VAL A 106 10.81 -3.00 15.28
C VAL A 106 9.77 -1.91 15.49
N LEU A 107 8.48 -2.26 15.64
CA LEU A 107 7.42 -1.28 15.95
C LEU A 107 7.77 -0.46 17.20
N ARG A 108 8.25 -1.11 18.26
CA ARG A 108 8.69 -0.42 19.49
C ARG A 108 9.87 0.52 19.24
N LYS A 109 10.87 0.09 18.46
CA LYS A 109 12.03 0.95 18.10
C LYS A 109 11.64 2.12 17.19
N LEU A 110 10.58 1.97 16.41
CA LEU A 110 9.98 3.04 15.61
C LEU A 110 9.07 3.97 16.44
N TYR A 111 8.95 3.75 17.76
CA TYR A 111 8.02 4.45 18.63
C TYR A 111 6.56 4.36 18.18
N SER A 112 6.21 3.28 17.47
CA SER A 112 4.85 3.04 17.02
C SER A 112 3.96 2.63 18.19
N PRO A 113 2.75 3.21 18.33
CA PRO A 113 1.78 2.81 19.35
C PRO A 113 1.04 1.52 19.00
N VAL A 114 1.30 0.92 17.83
CA VAL A 114 0.56 -0.25 17.34
C VAL A 114 0.71 -1.46 18.27
N CYS A 115 -0.43 -1.89 18.85
CA CYS A 115 -0.53 -3.14 19.57
C CYS A 115 -1.08 -4.24 18.66
N LEU A 116 -0.23 -5.18 18.23
CA LEU A 116 -0.64 -6.26 17.33
C LEU A 116 -1.81 -7.10 17.87
N LYS A 117 -1.94 -7.27 19.19
CA LYS A 117 -3.08 -8.01 19.77
C LYS A 117 -4.40 -7.25 19.60
N ALA A 118 -4.37 -5.92 19.70
CA ALA A 118 -5.55 -5.07 19.61
C ALA A 118 -6.10 -4.97 18.19
N ILE A 119 -5.23 -5.05 17.18
CA ILE A 119 -5.63 -4.94 15.77
C ILE A 119 -5.88 -6.30 15.11
N LYS A 120 -5.66 -7.41 15.82
CA LYS A 120 -5.89 -8.75 15.26
C LYS A 120 -7.39 -8.93 15.07
N TYR A 121 -7.79 -9.38 13.89
CA TYR A 121 -9.18 -9.70 13.65
C TYR A 121 -9.64 -10.87 14.54
N ASP A 122 -10.75 -10.66 15.23
CA ASP A 122 -11.52 -11.71 15.91
C ASP A 122 -13.00 -11.28 16.06
N ASN A 123 -13.85 -12.12 16.66
CA ASN A 123 -15.28 -11.83 16.84
C ASN A 123 -15.58 -10.56 17.67
N LYS A 124 -14.59 -9.97 18.34
CA LYS A 124 -14.70 -8.77 19.17
C LYS A 124 -13.91 -7.59 18.62
N ASN A 125 -13.01 -7.83 17.67
CA ASN A 125 -12.08 -6.85 17.12
C ASN A 125 -12.18 -6.86 15.60
N ASP A 126 -12.82 -5.84 15.06
CA ASP A 126 -12.77 -5.52 13.63
C ASP A 126 -12.13 -4.14 13.49
N ILE A 127 -10.94 -4.06 12.89
CA ILE A 127 -10.23 -2.79 12.74
C ILE A 127 -11.06 -1.76 11.95
N ARG A 128 -12.05 -2.21 11.16
CA ARG A 128 -12.94 -1.36 10.37
C ARG A 128 -13.97 -0.60 11.21
N SER A 129 -14.14 -0.95 12.49
CA SER A 129 -14.98 -0.18 13.43
C SER A 129 -14.28 1.05 14.00
N THR A 130 -13.00 1.26 13.65
CA THR A 130 -12.18 2.39 14.08
C THR A 130 -12.12 3.48 13.00
N THR A 131 -11.72 4.71 13.37
CA THR A 131 -11.62 5.84 12.44
C THR A 131 -10.60 5.60 11.31
N TYR A 132 -10.81 6.28 10.17
CA TYR A 132 -9.86 6.23 9.05
C TYR A 132 -8.44 6.63 9.48
N ASN A 133 -8.32 7.68 10.29
CA ASN A 133 -7.03 8.19 10.74
C ASN A 133 -6.25 7.18 11.58
N GLU A 134 -6.93 6.45 12.46
CA GLU A 134 -6.31 5.39 13.25
C GLU A 134 -5.87 4.21 12.37
N ILE A 135 -6.73 3.76 11.45
CA ILE A 135 -6.37 2.73 10.45
C ILE A 135 -5.15 3.17 9.65
N ASN A 136 -5.17 4.39 9.16
CA ASN A 136 -4.07 4.99 8.40
C ASN A 136 -2.75 4.94 9.19
N CYS A 137 -2.75 5.43 10.44
CA CYS A 137 -1.59 5.35 11.32
C CYS A 137 -1.09 3.91 11.52
N ILE A 138 -2.00 2.97 11.78
CA ILE A 138 -1.66 1.55 11.99
C ILE A 138 -0.99 0.96 10.74
N ILE A 139 -1.63 1.11 9.57
CA ILE A 139 -1.13 0.51 8.32
C ILE A 139 0.19 1.13 7.90
N TYR A 140 0.36 2.46 8.03
CA TYR A 140 1.65 3.11 7.75
C TYR A 140 2.76 2.62 8.67
N ASP A 141 2.49 2.43 9.95
CA ASP A 141 3.51 1.95 10.89
C ASP A 141 3.88 0.48 10.66
N LEU A 142 2.92 -0.37 10.29
CA LEU A 142 3.20 -1.74 9.85
C LEU A 142 4.08 -1.75 8.60
N ILE A 143 3.77 -0.93 7.60
CA ILE A 143 4.58 -0.82 6.37
C ILE A 143 5.98 -0.28 6.67
N LYS A 144 6.12 0.74 7.52
CA LYS A 144 7.44 1.24 7.97
C LYS A 144 8.25 0.13 8.65
N ALA A 145 7.62 -0.68 9.50
CA ALA A 145 8.30 -1.80 10.15
C ALA A 145 8.71 -2.89 9.14
N MET A 146 7.86 -3.20 8.16
CA MET A 146 8.19 -4.13 7.08
C MET A 146 9.32 -3.59 6.20
N ASP A 147 9.39 -2.28 5.98
CA ASP A 147 10.48 -1.62 5.25
C ASP A 147 11.82 -1.71 5.99
N VAL A 148 11.83 -1.50 7.31
CA VAL A 148 13.02 -1.70 8.17
C VAL A 148 13.49 -3.15 8.13
N LEU A 149 12.55 -4.09 8.08
CA LEU A 149 12.83 -5.53 8.00
C LEU A 149 13.12 -6.01 6.56
N HIS A 150 13.17 -5.11 5.57
CA HIS A 150 13.32 -5.45 4.15
C HIS A 150 12.29 -6.46 3.61
N PHE A 151 11.16 -6.63 4.28
CA PHE A 151 10.11 -7.60 3.93
C PHE A 151 9.40 -7.12 2.66
N HIS A 152 9.63 -7.83 1.55
CA HIS A 152 9.13 -7.51 0.21
C HIS A 152 9.32 -6.03 -0.15
N SER A 153 10.44 -5.41 0.24
CA SER A 153 10.71 -3.98 0.00
C SER A 153 11.39 -3.72 -1.34
N ASP A 154 11.34 -2.48 -1.82
CA ASP A 154 12.21 -2.02 -2.90
C ASP A 154 13.64 -1.80 -2.44
N LYS A 155 14.57 -2.13 -3.33
CA LYS A 155 16.00 -1.95 -3.10
C LYS A 155 16.32 -0.47 -3.26
N LEU A 156 17.11 0.10 -2.34
CA LEU A 156 17.53 1.51 -2.38
C LEU A 156 18.16 1.96 -3.70
N ARG A 157 18.87 1.04 -4.39
CA ARG A 157 19.45 1.32 -5.72
C ARG A 157 18.42 1.64 -6.81
N ASN A 158 17.13 1.42 -6.55
CA ASN A 158 16.05 1.71 -7.49
C ASN A 158 15.10 2.76 -6.90
N GLU A 159 15.58 4.00 -6.83
CA GLU A 159 14.83 5.12 -6.27
C GLU A 159 13.50 5.34 -6.98
N ASN A 160 13.43 5.15 -8.30
CA ASN A 160 12.17 5.30 -9.06
C ASN A 160 11.07 4.36 -8.56
N LYS A 161 11.40 3.11 -8.21
CA LYS A 161 10.42 2.18 -7.62
C LYS A 161 10.00 2.60 -6.21
N ILE A 162 10.93 3.17 -5.44
CA ILE A 162 10.64 3.68 -4.10
C ILE A 162 9.67 4.85 -4.17
N ARG A 163 9.87 5.76 -5.13
CA ARG A 163 8.97 6.89 -5.41
C ARG A 163 7.57 6.39 -5.77
N SER A 164 7.46 5.48 -6.73
CA SER A 164 6.15 4.95 -7.13
C SER A 164 5.42 4.21 -6.00
N SER A 165 6.15 3.63 -5.04
CA SER A 165 5.56 2.90 -3.90
C SER A 165 4.92 3.78 -2.81
N VAL A 166 5.00 5.11 -2.92
CA VAL A 166 4.44 6.04 -1.91
C VAL A 166 2.95 5.79 -1.66
N HIS A 167 2.21 5.47 -2.71
CA HIS A 167 0.76 5.29 -2.67
C HIS A 167 0.31 3.84 -2.44
N ASP A 168 1.23 2.87 -2.42
CA ASP A 168 0.91 1.45 -2.22
C ASP A 168 0.18 1.19 -0.90
N VAL A 169 0.53 1.96 0.13
CA VAL A 169 -0.08 1.88 1.46
C VAL A 169 -1.58 2.23 1.42
N GLU A 170 -1.97 3.16 0.55
CA GLU A 170 -3.37 3.57 0.41
C GLU A 170 -4.21 2.46 -0.21
N HIS A 171 -3.64 1.70 -1.16
CA HIS A 171 -4.30 0.52 -1.73
C HIS A 171 -4.58 -0.55 -0.67
N ILE A 172 -3.67 -0.77 0.28
CA ILE A 172 -3.90 -1.70 1.40
C ILE A 172 -5.00 -1.16 2.33
N ILE A 173 -5.05 0.15 2.59
CA ILE A 173 -6.12 0.75 3.39
C ILE A 173 -7.47 0.56 2.69
N TYR A 174 -7.55 0.83 1.39
CA TYR A 174 -8.80 0.64 0.63
C TYR A 174 -9.24 -0.82 0.59
N ALA A 175 -8.28 -1.76 0.51
CA ALA A 175 -8.55 -3.19 0.56
C ALA A 175 -9.23 -3.63 1.87
N LEU A 176 -9.01 -2.94 2.99
CA LEU A 176 -9.74 -3.24 4.25
C LEU A 176 -11.26 -3.09 4.08
N TYR A 177 -11.70 -2.19 3.22
CA TYR A 177 -13.12 -1.91 2.99
C TYR A 177 -13.69 -2.69 1.80
N ALA A 178 -12.92 -3.62 1.23
CA ALA A 178 -13.30 -4.41 0.07
C ALA A 178 -13.39 -5.90 0.42
N ASP A 179 -14.28 -6.60 -0.28
CA ASP A 179 -14.35 -8.07 -0.22
C ASP A 179 -13.18 -8.71 -0.97
N CYS A 180 -12.63 -8.02 -1.97
CA CYS A 180 -11.54 -8.50 -2.81
C CYS A 180 -10.52 -7.39 -3.09
N PHE A 181 -9.24 -7.73 -3.01
CA PHE A 181 -8.12 -6.89 -3.43
C PHE A 181 -7.28 -7.63 -4.48
N VAL A 182 -7.12 -7.02 -5.65
CA VAL A 182 -6.43 -7.63 -6.79
C VAL A 182 -5.21 -6.81 -7.17
N THR A 183 -4.04 -7.45 -7.25
CA THR A 183 -2.81 -6.80 -7.72
C THR A 183 -1.83 -7.79 -8.35
N ASP A 184 -1.19 -7.39 -9.44
CA ASP A 184 -0.07 -8.13 -10.05
C ASP A 184 1.29 -7.69 -9.53
N ASP A 185 1.34 -6.65 -8.69
CA ASP A 185 2.57 -6.32 -7.97
C ASP A 185 2.81 -7.36 -6.87
N LYS A 186 3.77 -8.25 -7.13
CA LYS A 186 4.13 -9.34 -6.21
C LYS A 186 4.53 -8.86 -4.83
N LYS A 187 5.17 -7.70 -4.70
CA LYS A 187 5.60 -7.18 -3.39
C LYS A 187 4.42 -6.65 -2.62
N LEU A 188 3.55 -5.90 -3.30
CA LEU A 188 2.32 -5.40 -2.71
C LEU A 188 1.39 -6.56 -2.32
N LEU A 189 1.29 -7.59 -3.16
CA LEU A 189 0.50 -8.79 -2.90
C LEU A 189 0.92 -9.47 -1.60
N GLU A 190 2.22 -9.76 -1.42
CA GLU A 190 2.72 -10.43 -0.21
C GLU A 190 2.59 -9.55 1.05
N ARG A 191 2.77 -8.23 0.91
CA ARG A 191 2.53 -7.27 2.00
C ARG A 191 1.06 -7.22 2.40
N ALA A 192 0.17 -7.17 1.41
CA ALA A 192 -1.27 -7.18 1.62
C ALA A 192 -1.71 -8.50 2.26
N LYS A 193 -1.26 -9.66 1.76
CA LYS A 193 -1.53 -10.98 2.36
C LYS A 193 -1.11 -11.04 3.82
N ALA A 194 0.08 -10.52 4.16
CA ALA A 194 0.56 -10.50 5.53
C ALA A 194 -0.27 -9.59 6.46
N ILE A 195 -0.55 -8.35 6.03
CA ILE A 195 -1.27 -7.36 6.86
C ILE A 195 -2.76 -7.71 6.94
N LEU A 196 -3.43 -7.80 5.79
CA LEU A 196 -4.88 -8.00 5.71
C LEU A 196 -5.25 -9.39 6.20
N GLY A 197 -4.44 -10.42 5.96
CA GLY A 197 -4.66 -11.75 6.55
C GLY A 197 -4.64 -11.74 8.09
N TYR A 198 -4.07 -10.71 8.71
CA TYR A 198 -4.06 -10.55 10.16
C TYR A 198 -5.17 -9.64 10.71
N VAL A 199 -5.49 -8.54 10.00
CA VAL A 199 -6.43 -7.51 10.49
C VAL A 199 -7.81 -7.56 9.83
N ALA A 200 -7.93 -8.19 8.66
CA ALA A 200 -9.16 -8.30 7.86
C ALA A 200 -9.14 -9.59 7.00
N PRO A 201 -9.13 -10.79 7.63
CA PRO A 201 -8.97 -12.07 6.93
C PRO A 201 -10.14 -12.42 6.00
N ASN A 202 -11.25 -11.67 6.06
CA ASN A 202 -12.38 -11.83 5.16
C ASN A 202 -12.13 -11.16 3.78
N THR A 203 -11.14 -10.28 3.66
CA THR A 203 -10.74 -9.70 2.37
C THR A 203 -9.95 -10.74 1.57
N THR A 204 -10.47 -11.11 0.42
CA THR A 204 -9.82 -12.04 -0.52
C THR A 204 -8.71 -11.31 -1.29
N ILE A 205 -7.50 -11.87 -1.35
CA ILE A 205 -6.33 -11.19 -1.93
C ILE A 205 -5.76 -12.03 -3.07
N LEU A 206 -5.84 -11.51 -4.30
CA LEU A 206 -5.59 -12.26 -5.53
C LEU A 206 -4.61 -11.52 -6.45
N ASN A 207 -3.84 -12.27 -7.23
CA ASN A 207 -3.25 -11.78 -8.49
C ASN A 207 -4.21 -11.98 -9.67
N ILE A 208 -3.85 -11.51 -10.87
CA ILE A 208 -4.74 -11.58 -12.04
C ILE A 208 -5.12 -13.01 -12.45
N ASN A 209 -4.21 -13.98 -12.28
CA ASN A 209 -4.48 -15.37 -12.63
C ASN A 209 -5.42 -15.99 -11.58
N GLU A 210 -5.16 -15.73 -10.30
CA GLU A 210 -6.03 -16.16 -9.20
C GLU A 210 -7.45 -15.57 -9.34
N LEU A 211 -7.58 -14.31 -9.79
CA LEU A 211 -8.87 -13.69 -10.10
C LEU A 211 -9.59 -14.41 -11.26
N ALA A 212 -8.87 -14.73 -12.34
CA ALA A 212 -9.44 -15.40 -13.50
C ALA A 212 -10.04 -16.76 -13.13
N ASP A 213 -9.40 -17.49 -12.20
CA ASP A 213 -9.93 -18.75 -11.68
C ASP A 213 -11.10 -18.52 -10.72
N TYR A 214 -11.05 -17.49 -9.88
CA TYR A 214 -12.11 -17.13 -8.93
C TYR A 214 -13.44 -16.77 -9.61
N ILE A 215 -13.41 -16.06 -10.75
CA ILE A 215 -14.62 -15.62 -11.49
C ILE A 215 -15.23 -16.76 -12.33
N ARG A 216 -14.46 -17.83 -12.60
CA ARG A 216 -14.94 -18.99 -13.39
C ARG A 216 -15.75 -20.00 -12.56
N LEU A 217 -15.79 -19.82 -11.23
CA LEU A 217 -16.59 -20.61 -10.29
C LEU A 217 -18.03 -20.08 -10.21
#